data_AF-A0A959CTE2-F1
#
_entry.id   AF-A0A959CTE2-F1
#
_cell.length_a   1.000
_cell.length_b   1.000
_cell.length_c   1.000
_cell.angle_alpha   90.00
_cell.angle_beta   90.00
_cell.angle_gamma   90.00
#
_symmetry.space_group_name_H-M   'P 1'
#
loop_
_entity.id
_entity.type
_entity.pdbx_description
1 polymer ?
#
loop_
_entity_poly.entity_id
_entity_poly.type
_entity_poly.pdbx_seq_one_letter_code
_entity_poly.pdbx_strand_id
1 'polypeptide(L)'
;MIRYLSLLGALVILSPLFGQEENSGLFEVGKVKELRLFFKEKNWEQVLDSLKQSGSEDRLVGDASFEGEVYKGVGVRYKGNSSFFAVSKSGSSKLPFNIDFNHTIKDQKLPGGVDKIKLSNIFRDPSFLREVLSYEIARRYMPASRANFVQLFVNDVYLGLYNSTESVEDEFLEHYFKDDDGILFKCDPVWGYKEQPDCPEGDKASLQYLGPDSICYQGLYEVKSDFGWQKLIELTKVLNEQPEKLDSIFNIDQALWMLAFNIVLVNLDSYTGRFCHNYYLYRDKEGVFHPIVWDMNLSFGGFRYDGSKGSPLTNEEMQTLSPFVHYKEKNEKRPLITNLLADGLYRKMYVAHIRTILNDYFIDSTYLRRAEEIQEMIAPFVENDSNKLYDYEAFRKNLHETAKADKASIIGIEELMGPRTEYLKNHPLISKEPPAINEVKHLDYDEIVAVNATLEGAESAWLFYRYGKLGPWKKLEMFDDSGHDDQMAEDGIWGATIEKDKEREEPIQYFVVAENKYTAALSPERASFEVYSTADDTST
;
A
#
# COMPACT_ATOMS: atom_id res chain seq x y z
N MET A 1 13.04 -53.24 42.95
CA MET A 1 11.71 -53.57 42.39
C MET A 1 10.95 -52.25 42.28
N ILE A 2 10.76 -51.74 41.05
CA ILE A 2 9.69 -50.82 40.61
C ILE A 2 9.76 -49.38 41.18
N ARG A 3 9.70 -48.27 40.43
CA ARG A 3 9.62 -47.94 38.99
C ARG A 3 10.02 -46.45 38.88
N TYR A 4 10.79 -46.11 37.84
CA TYR A 4 10.90 -44.74 37.34
C TYR A 4 9.56 -44.34 36.72
N LEU A 5 9.03 -43.16 37.06
CA LEU A 5 7.93 -42.53 36.31
C LEU A 5 8.49 -41.32 35.58
N SER A 6 8.30 -41.35 34.28
CA SER A 6 8.81 -40.44 33.25
C SER A 6 8.10 -39.08 33.31
N LEU A 7 8.85 -37.99 33.32
CA LEU A 7 8.36 -36.68 32.89
C LEU A 7 8.24 -36.70 31.36
N LEU A 8 7.01 -36.74 30.84
CA LEU A 8 6.71 -36.31 29.48
C LEU A 8 6.12 -34.90 29.58
N GLY A 9 6.97 -33.89 29.42
CA GLY A 9 6.50 -32.54 29.11
C GLY A 9 6.04 -32.54 27.65
N ALA A 10 4.72 -32.45 27.43
CA ALA A 10 4.15 -32.27 26.11
C ALA A 10 4.55 -30.88 25.60
N LEU A 11 5.39 -30.84 24.57
CA LEU A 11 5.67 -29.65 23.79
C LEU A 11 4.41 -29.34 22.97
N VAL A 12 3.60 -28.39 23.41
CA VAL A 12 2.48 -27.86 22.62
C VAL A 12 3.08 -26.98 21.53
N ILE A 13 3.24 -27.54 20.34
CA ILE A 13 3.53 -26.77 19.13
C ILE A 13 2.23 -26.09 18.76
N LEU A 14 2.05 -24.83 19.18
CA LEU A 14 1.05 -23.95 18.60
C LEU A 14 1.44 -23.78 17.12
N SER A 15 0.74 -24.51 16.26
CA SER A 15 0.79 -24.27 14.82
C SER A 15 -0.15 -23.09 14.56
N PRO A 16 0.32 -21.98 13.98
CA PRO A 16 -0.60 -20.95 13.56
C PRO A 16 -1.37 -21.51 12.35
N LEU A 17 -2.67 -21.75 12.53
CA LEU A 17 -3.63 -21.98 11.46
C LEU A 17 -3.83 -20.64 10.73
N PHE A 18 -2.84 -20.23 9.95
CA PHE A 18 -3.07 -19.29 8.85
C PHE A 18 -3.45 -20.10 7.63
N GLY A 19 -4.54 -19.70 6.97
CA GLY A 19 -4.92 -20.21 5.67
C GLY A 19 -3.73 -20.15 4.74
N GLN A 20 -3.28 -21.31 4.27
CA GLN A 20 -2.38 -21.42 3.14
C GLN A 20 -3.17 -20.92 1.93
N GLU A 21 -3.05 -19.64 1.59
CA GLU A 21 -3.39 -19.16 0.26
C GLU A 21 -2.67 -20.05 -0.75
N GLU A 22 -3.37 -20.46 -1.81
CA GLU A 22 -2.77 -21.13 -2.97
C GLU A 22 -1.71 -20.20 -3.56
N ASN A 23 -0.49 -20.36 -3.05
CA ASN A 23 0.67 -19.57 -3.35
C ASN A 23 1.06 -19.90 -4.79
N SER A 24 0.62 -19.08 -5.74
CA SER A 24 0.95 -19.27 -7.15
C SER A 24 2.45 -19.16 -7.44
N GLY A 25 3.28 -18.85 -6.44
CA GLY A 25 4.73 -18.70 -6.52
C GLY A 25 5.17 -17.55 -7.42
N LEU A 26 4.26 -16.90 -8.15
CA LEU A 26 4.55 -15.92 -9.19
C LEU A 26 5.32 -14.74 -8.62
N PHE A 27 4.85 -14.18 -7.51
CA PHE A 27 5.43 -13.04 -6.82
C PHE A 27 6.20 -13.41 -5.55
N GLU A 28 6.61 -14.67 -5.41
CA GLU A 28 7.47 -15.08 -4.30
C GLU A 28 8.82 -14.35 -4.41
N VAL A 29 9.18 -13.58 -3.38
CA VAL A 29 10.41 -12.79 -3.35
C VAL A 29 11.65 -13.67 -3.26
N GLY A 30 11.56 -14.87 -2.67
CA GLY A 30 12.68 -15.78 -2.45
C GLY A 30 13.29 -16.41 -3.71
N LYS A 31 12.73 -16.14 -4.90
CA LYS A 31 13.24 -16.68 -6.17
C LYS A 31 13.11 -15.66 -7.29
N VAL A 32 14.23 -15.35 -7.96
CA VAL A 32 14.23 -14.62 -9.23
C VAL A 32 13.59 -15.48 -10.32
N LYS A 33 12.63 -14.91 -11.06
CA LYS A 33 11.94 -15.60 -12.15
C LYS A 33 12.55 -15.27 -13.51
N GLU A 34 12.32 -16.11 -14.51
CA GLU A 34 12.72 -15.88 -15.89
C GLU A 34 11.49 -15.57 -16.76
N LEU A 35 11.58 -14.50 -17.54
CA LEU A 35 10.64 -14.16 -18.60
C LEU A 35 11.39 -13.91 -19.91
N ARG A 36 10.95 -14.59 -20.97
CA ARG A 36 11.43 -14.40 -22.34
C ARG A 36 10.31 -13.84 -23.20
N LEU A 37 10.62 -12.86 -24.04
CA LEU A 37 9.73 -12.32 -25.06
C LEU A 37 10.30 -12.62 -26.45
N PHE A 38 9.41 -12.96 -27.38
CA PHE A 38 9.76 -13.31 -28.76
C PHE A 38 8.94 -12.46 -29.74
N PHE A 39 9.62 -11.61 -30.50
CA PHE A 39 9.03 -10.77 -31.54
C PHE A 39 9.48 -11.22 -32.91
N LYS A 40 8.58 -11.15 -33.90
CA LYS A 40 8.92 -11.44 -35.30
C LYS A 40 9.68 -10.27 -35.92
N GLU A 41 9.38 -9.07 -35.45
CA GLU A 41 9.95 -7.79 -35.85
C GLU A 41 11.38 -7.69 -35.34
N LYS A 42 12.36 -7.62 -36.25
CA LYS A 42 13.76 -7.36 -35.89
C LYS A 42 13.96 -5.97 -35.29
N ASN A 43 13.08 -5.03 -35.63
CA ASN A 43 13.07 -3.64 -35.17
C ASN A 43 12.04 -3.39 -34.05
N TRP A 44 11.81 -4.40 -33.20
CA TRP A 44 10.83 -4.33 -32.11
C TRP A 44 11.04 -3.12 -31.19
N GLU A 45 12.30 -2.76 -30.88
CA GLU A 45 12.64 -1.58 -30.06
C GLU A 45 12.07 -0.31 -30.67
N GLN A 46 12.29 -0.08 -31.97
CA GLN A 46 11.81 1.11 -32.67
C GLN A 46 10.28 1.15 -32.75
N VAL A 47 9.63 -0.01 -32.86
CA VAL A 47 8.16 -0.08 -32.84
C VAL A 47 7.65 0.34 -31.46
N LEU A 48 8.17 -0.26 -30.40
CA LEU A 48 7.76 0.08 -29.02
C LEU A 48 8.08 1.53 -28.64
N ASP A 49 9.24 2.04 -29.07
CA ASP A 49 9.62 3.44 -28.88
C ASP A 49 8.64 4.39 -29.58
N SER A 50 8.25 4.09 -30.82
CA SER A 50 7.30 4.91 -31.58
C SER A 50 5.92 4.91 -30.93
N LEU A 51 5.45 3.76 -30.43
CA LEU A 51 4.19 3.65 -29.70
C LEU A 51 4.24 4.53 -28.45
N LYS A 52 5.29 4.41 -27.65
CA LYS A 52 5.43 5.18 -26.41
C LYS A 52 5.58 6.69 -26.64
N GLN A 53 6.36 7.11 -27.64
CA GLN A 53 6.56 8.53 -27.97
C GLN A 53 5.31 9.19 -28.54
N SER A 54 4.45 8.43 -29.23
CA SER A 54 3.17 8.94 -29.72
C SER A 54 2.07 8.98 -28.65
N GLY A 55 2.34 8.42 -27.46
CA GLY A 55 1.33 8.25 -26.42
C GLY A 55 0.27 7.20 -26.76
N SER A 56 0.56 6.30 -27.71
CA SER A 56 -0.34 5.20 -28.03
C SER A 56 -0.33 4.15 -26.92
N GLU A 57 -1.52 3.66 -26.59
CA GLU A 57 -1.73 2.56 -25.66
C GLU A 57 -1.66 1.18 -26.37
N ASP A 58 -1.45 1.17 -27.70
CA ASP A 58 -1.28 -0.05 -28.50
C ASP A 58 -0.10 -0.90 -28.03
N ARG A 59 -0.14 -2.18 -28.38
CA ARG A 59 0.84 -3.19 -27.97
C ARG A 59 1.44 -3.88 -29.19
N LEU A 60 2.73 -4.13 -29.15
CA LEU A 60 3.38 -5.04 -30.09
C LEU A 60 3.05 -6.48 -29.67
N VAL A 61 2.52 -7.26 -30.60
CA VAL A 61 2.18 -8.66 -30.37
C VAL A 61 3.42 -9.53 -30.50
N GLY A 62 3.67 -10.39 -29.52
CA GLY A 62 4.73 -11.39 -29.52
C GLY A 62 4.31 -12.66 -28.80
N ASP A 63 5.23 -13.61 -28.67
CA ASP A 63 5.06 -14.76 -27.75
C ASP A 63 5.91 -14.52 -26.50
N ALA A 64 5.56 -15.16 -25.39
CA ALA A 64 6.34 -15.15 -24.16
C ALA A 64 6.63 -16.57 -23.67
N SER A 65 7.72 -16.74 -22.93
CA SER A 65 7.95 -17.91 -22.10
C SER A 65 8.21 -17.46 -20.67
N PHE A 66 7.38 -17.89 -19.72
CA PHE A 66 7.52 -17.57 -18.30
C PHE A 66 7.83 -18.85 -17.51
N GLU A 67 8.98 -18.90 -16.85
CA GLU A 67 9.49 -20.11 -16.17
C GLU A 67 9.45 -21.37 -17.08
N GLY A 68 9.64 -21.21 -18.39
CA GLY A 68 9.61 -22.28 -19.39
C GLY A 68 8.25 -22.54 -20.05
N GLU A 69 7.14 -22.09 -19.45
CA GLU A 69 5.79 -22.23 -20.03
C GLU A 69 5.55 -21.18 -21.12
N VAL A 70 4.99 -21.58 -22.26
CA VAL A 70 4.83 -20.72 -23.45
C VAL A 70 3.44 -20.12 -23.54
N TYR A 71 3.40 -18.81 -23.73
CA TYR A 71 2.20 -17.97 -23.85
C TYR A 71 2.21 -17.30 -25.22
N LYS A 72 1.17 -17.52 -26.02
CA LYS A 72 1.13 -17.02 -27.41
C LYS A 72 0.41 -15.69 -27.50
N GLY A 73 0.85 -14.86 -28.43
CA GLY A 73 0.17 -13.61 -28.78
C GLY A 73 -0.05 -12.67 -27.59
N VAL A 74 0.95 -12.56 -26.73
CA VAL A 74 1.00 -11.56 -25.66
C VAL A 74 1.19 -10.16 -26.24
N GLY A 75 0.62 -9.15 -25.60
CA GLY A 75 0.75 -7.76 -25.99
C GLY A 75 1.78 -7.01 -25.13
N VAL A 76 2.82 -6.47 -25.75
CA VAL A 76 3.91 -5.80 -25.04
C VAL A 76 3.95 -4.31 -25.38
N ARG A 77 4.17 -3.47 -24.37
CA ARG A 77 4.44 -2.04 -24.54
C ARG A 77 5.39 -1.50 -23.47
N TYR A 78 5.99 -0.34 -23.71
CA TYR A 78 6.71 0.37 -22.66
C TYR A 78 5.76 1.09 -21.70
N LYS A 79 6.13 1.16 -20.42
CA LYS A 79 5.39 1.88 -19.36
C LYS A 79 6.18 3.05 -18.79
N GLY A 80 5.58 3.78 -17.86
CA GLY A 80 6.25 4.83 -17.09
C GLY A 80 6.50 6.11 -17.89
N ASN A 81 6.82 7.18 -17.15
CA ASN A 81 7.18 8.47 -17.74
C ASN A 81 8.68 8.69 -17.53
N SER A 82 9.09 9.14 -16.34
CA SER A 82 10.49 9.39 -16.01
C SER A 82 11.39 8.17 -16.26
N SER A 83 10.94 6.97 -15.87
CA SER A 83 11.68 5.71 -16.05
C SER A 83 11.87 5.30 -17.51
N PHE A 84 11.01 5.75 -18.42
CA PHE A 84 11.19 5.56 -19.86
C PHE A 84 12.00 6.70 -20.47
N PHE A 85 11.52 7.95 -20.36
CA PHE A 85 12.11 9.09 -21.08
C PHE A 85 13.53 9.43 -20.62
N ALA A 86 13.82 9.35 -19.32
CA ALA A 86 15.17 9.63 -18.83
C ALA A 86 16.17 8.55 -19.24
N VAL A 87 15.75 7.29 -19.23
CA VAL A 87 16.61 6.14 -19.57
C VAL A 87 16.80 6.00 -21.09
N SER A 88 15.74 6.18 -21.87
CA SER A 88 15.83 6.23 -23.34
C SER A 88 16.79 7.35 -23.79
N LYS A 89 16.72 8.53 -23.14
CA LYS A 89 17.62 9.65 -23.42
C LYS A 89 19.09 9.37 -23.08
N SER A 90 19.38 8.48 -22.12
CA SER A 90 20.76 8.08 -21.83
C SER A 90 21.31 7.05 -22.83
N GLY A 91 20.47 6.53 -23.72
CA GLY A 91 20.82 5.50 -24.70
C GLY A 91 20.82 4.07 -24.14
N SER A 92 20.31 3.86 -22.92
CA SER A 92 20.17 2.52 -22.35
C SER A 92 18.93 1.82 -22.90
N SER A 93 19.09 0.54 -23.23
CA SER A 93 18.01 -0.37 -23.66
C SER A 93 17.20 -0.92 -22.49
N LYS A 94 17.60 -0.64 -21.24
CA LYS A 94 16.93 -1.13 -20.03
C LYS A 94 15.66 -0.32 -19.73
N LEU A 95 14.66 -0.46 -20.60
CA LEU A 95 13.39 0.27 -20.54
C LEU A 95 12.32 -0.56 -19.81
N PRO A 96 11.30 0.07 -19.18
CA PRO A 96 10.30 -0.64 -18.38
C PRO A 96 9.13 -1.14 -19.23
N PHE A 97 8.65 -2.36 -18.98
CA PHE A 97 7.64 -3.04 -19.80
C PHE A 97 6.30 -3.21 -19.09
N ASN A 98 5.22 -3.23 -19.85
CA ASN A 98 3.93 -3.78 -19.45
C ASN A 98 3.57 -4.89 -20.44
N ILE A 99 3.29 -6.08 -19.92
CA ILE A 99 3.10 -7.30 -20.70
C ILE A 99 1.72 -7.84 -20.35
N ASP A 100 0.88 -7.97 -21.38
CA ASP A 100 -0.50 -8.44 -21.31
C ASP A 100 -0.57 -9.84 -21.94
N PHE A 101 -0.72 -10.85 -21.09
CA PHE A 101 -0.76 -12.25 -21.48
C PHE A 101 -2.11 -12.65 -22.09
N ASN A 102 -3.20 -11.95 -21.80
CA ASN A 102 -4.51 -12.24 -22.39
C ASN A 102 -4.86 -11.35 -23.60
N HIS A 103 -3.85 -10.66 -24.15
CA HIS A 103 -4.02 -9.66 -25.19
C HIS A 103 -4.79 -10.20 -26.42
N THR A 104 -4.32 -11.31 -26.99
CA THR A 104 -5.00 -11.99 -28.12
C THR A 104 -5.82 -13.21 -27.70
N ILE A 105 -5.36 -13.96 -26.69
CA ILE A 105 -6.04 -15.15 -26.17
C ILE A 105 -6.63 -14.82 -24.79
N LYS A 106 -7.93 -14.55 -24.73
CA LYS A 106 -8.58 -13.93 -23.57
C LYS A 106 -8.54 -14.75 -22.28
N ASP A 107 -8.48 -16.07 -22.38
CA ASP A 107 -8.44 -16.97 -21.21
C ASP A 107 -7.00 -17.27 -20.74
N GLN A 108 -5.98 -16.73 -21.40
CA GLN A 108 -4.57 -17.01 -21.09
C GLN A 108 -4.13 -16.23 -19.84
N LYS A 109 -3.79 -16.94 -18.76
CA LYS A 109 -3.35 -16.37 -17.47
C LYS A 109 -2.09 -17.07 -16.96
N LEU A 110 -1.25 -16.31 -16.26
CA LEU A 110 -0.12 -16.81 -15.47
C LEU A 110 -0.62 -17.49 -14.18
N PRO A 111 0.25 -18.24 -13.47
CA PRO A 111 -0.08 -18.80 -12.16
C PRO A 111 -0.69 -17.76 -11.21
N GLY A 112 -1.79 -18.13 -10.55
CA GLY A 112 -2.52 -17.25 -9.63
C GLY A 112 -3.48 -16.30 -10.33
N GLY A 113 -3.84 -16.60 -11.58
CA GLY A 113 -4.89 -15.89 -12.31
C GLY A 113 -4.44 -14.58 -12.98
N VAL A 114 -3.15 -14.24 -12.88
CA VAL A 114 -2.61 -12.95 -13.34
C VAL A 114 -2.54 -12.88 -14.86
N ASP A 115 -3.15 -11.86 -15.46
CA ASP A 115 -3.11 -11.64 -16.90
C ASP A 115 -2.03 -10.64 -17.35
N LYS A 116 -1.53 -9.80 -16.44
CA LYS A 116 -0.59 -8.72 -16.75
C LYS A 116 0.52 -8.60 -15.71
N ILE A 117 1.74 -8.39 -16.21
CA ILE A 117 2.91 -8.06 -15.38
C ILE A 117 3.48 -6.70 -15.80
N LYS A 118 3.86 -5.90 -14.80
CA LYS A 118 4.58 -4.64 -14.98
C LYS A 118 6.04 -4.84 -14.55
N LEU A 119 6.96 -4.61 -15.47
CA LEU A 119 8.41 -4.66 -15.21
C LEU A 119 8.97 -3.25 -15.06
N SER A 120 9.38 -2.91 -13.84
CA SER A 120 10.08 -1.68 -13.49
C SER A 120 11.58 -1.85 -13.73
N ASN A 121 12.19 -0.91 -14.45
CA ASN A 121 13.59 -0.96 -14.88
C ASN A 121 14.58 -0.46 -13.83
N ILE A 122 14.18 -0.40 -12.56
CA ILE A 122 15.04 0.01 -11.43
C ILE A 122 15.42 1.49 -11.51
N PHE A 123 14.61 2.30 -12.19
CA PHE A 123 14.88 3.72 -12.31
C PHE A 123 14.96 4.39 -10.92
N ARG A 124 16.11 5.01 -10.65
CA ARG A 124 16.46 5.73 -9.42
C ARG A 124 16.44 4.90 -8.14
N ASP A 125 16.68 3.60 -8.26
CA ASP A 125 16.84 2.69 -7.13
C ASP A 125 18.16 1.90 -7.21
N PRO A 126 19.31 2.48 -6.84
CA PRO A 126 20.58 1.77 -6.92
C PRO A 126 20.62 0.46 -6.13
N SER A 127 19.82 0.31 -5.06
CA SER A 127 19.79 -0.93 -4.28
C SER A 127 18.96 -2.03 -4.94
N PHE A 128 18.05 -1.73 -5.87
CA PHE A 128 17.02 -2.63 -6.42
C PHE A 128 15.94 -3.07 -5.40
N LEU A 129 16.07 -2.69 -4.13
CA LEU A 129 15.27 -3.28 -3.04
C LEU A 129 13.97 -2.53 -2.76
N ARG A 130 13.89 -1.23 -3.10
CA ARG A 130 12.88 -0.33 -2.52
C ARG A 130 11.47 -0.77 -2.83
N GLU A 131 11.17 -1.03 -4.09
CA GLU A 131 9.82 -1.38 -4.52
C GLU A 131 9.35 -2.71 -3.90
N VAL A 132 10.18 -3.76 -3.96
CA VAL A 132 9.83 -5.08 -3.42
C VAL A 132 9.68 -5.05 -1.90
N LEU A 133 10.64 -4.45 -1.19
CA LEU A 133 10.60 -4.34 0.27
C LEU A 133 9.40 -3.50 0.74
N SER A 134 9.11 -2.40 0.04
CA SER A 134 7.98 -1.51 0.40
C SER A 134 6.64 -2.21 0.25
N TYR A 135 6.44 -2.94 -0.85
CA TYR A 135 5.23 -3.72 -1.03
C TYR A 135 5.13 -4.89 -0.04
N GLU A 136 6.23 -5.56 0.30
CA GLU A 136 6.24 -6.60 1.34
C GLU A 136 5.79 -6.05 2.71
N ILE A 137 6.24 -4.85 3.07
CA ILE A 137 5.80 -4.15 4.29
C ILE A 137 4.34 -3.70 4.17
N ALA A 138 3.93 -3.07 3.07
CA ALA A 138 2.59 -2.52 2.91
C ALA A 138 1.48 -3.58 3.01
N ARG A 139 1.71 -4.77 2.43
CA ARG A 139 0.75 -5.89 2.42
C ARG A 139 0.42 -6.46 3.80
N ARG A 140 1.13 -6.05 4.86
CA ARG A 140 0.75 -6.37 6.25
C ARG A 140 -0.41 -5.53 6.77
N TYR A 141 -0.64 -4.34 6.22
CA TYR A 141 -1.52 -3.34 6.83
C TYR A 141 -2.65 -2.88 5.90
N MET A 142 -2.53 -3.08 4.60
CA MET A 142 -3.52 -2.63 3.62
C MET A 142 -3.42 -3.44 2.32
N PRO A 143 -4.49 -3.45 1.48
CA PRO A 143 -4.39 -3.94 0.11
C PRO A 143 -3.26 -3.24 -0.65
N ALA A 144 -2.29 -4.01 -1.14
CA ALA A 144 -1.12 -3.49 -1.85
C ALA A 144 -0.57 -4.54 -2.80
N SER A 145 0.00 -4.12 -3.93
CA SER A 145 0.50 -5.05 -4.96
C SER A 145 1.53 -6.04 -4.40
N ARG A 146 1.54 -7.24 -4.96
CA ARG A 146 2.66 -8.18 -4.84
C ARG A 146 3.82 -7.76 -5.75
N ALA A 147 5.06 -8.10 -5.37
CA ALA A 147 6.25 -7.71 -6.11
C ALA A 147 7.40 -8.71 -5.95
N ASN A 148 8.20 -8.92 -6.99
CA ASN A 148 9.42 -9.73 -6.98
C ASN A 148 10.42 -9.31 -8.06
N PHE A 149 11.35 -10.20 -8.43
CA PHE A 149 12.40 -9.95 -9.42
C PHE A 149 12.28 -10.89 -10.63
N VAL A 150 12.47 -10.34 -11.82
CA VAL A 150 12.41 -11.05 -13.11
C VAL A 150 13.66 -10.76 -13.94
N GLN A 151 14.34 -11.81 -14.41
CA GLN A 151 15.27 -11.71 -15.53
C GLN A 151 14.49 -11.65 -16.83
N LEU A 152 14.70 -10.58 -17.60
CA LEU A 152 14.04 -10.39 -18.89
C LEU A 152 14.99 -10.73 -20.04
N PHE A 153 14.52 -11.53 -20.98
CA PHE A 153 15.15 -11.79 -22.26
C PHE A 153 14.22 -11.36 -23.39
N VAL A 154 14.75 -10.77 -24.46
CA VAL A 154 14.00 -10.47 -25.68
C VAL A 154 14.74 -11.05 -26.87
N ASN A 155 14.08 -11.92 -27.64
CA ASN A 155 14.69 -12.67 -28.75
C ASN A 155 16.03 -13.33 -28.34
N ASP A 156 16.00 -14.03 -27.20
CA ASP A 156 17.13 -14.72 -26.57
C ASP A 156 18.30 -13.83 -26.11
N VAL A 157 18.16 -12.50 -26.21
CA VAL A 157 19.13 -11.54 -25.67
C VAL A 157 18.72 -11.16 -24.25
N TYR A 158 19.63 -11.34 -23.29
CA TYR A 158 19.42 -10.90 -21.92
C TYR A 158 19.35 -9.37 -21.84
N LEU A 159 18.24 -8.84 -21.33
CA LEU A 159 18.03 -7.41 -21.19
C LEU A 159 18.34 -6.91 -19.78
N GLY A 160 18.19 -7.76 -18.76
CA GLY A 160 18.61 -7.46 -17.39
C GLY A 160 17.65 -7.95 -16.31
N LEU A 161 17.95 -7.58 -15.06
CA LEU A 161 17.09 -7.84 -13.90
C LEU A 161 16.10 -6.69 -13.67
N TYR A 162 14.83 -7.00 -13.49
CA TYR A 162 13.73 -6.05 -13.30
C TYR A 162 12.98 -6.35 -12.02
N ASN A 163 12.35 -5.32 -11.44
CA ASN A 163 11.30 -5.54 -10.45
C ASN A 163 10.00 -5.82 -11.21
N SER A 164 9.28 -6.85 -10.79
CA SER A 164 7.99 -7.25 -11.34
C SER A 164 6.92 -6.96 -10.31
N THR A 165 5.91 -6.21 -10.70
CA THR A 165 4.83 -5.78 -9.81
C THR A 165 3.46 -6.19 -10.35
N GLU A 166 2.61 -6.61 -9.43
CA GLU A 166 1.21 -6.89 -9.68
C GLU A 166 0.47 -5.62 -10.09
N SER A 167 -0.35 -5.74 -11.13
CA SER A 167 -1.19 -4.65 -11.60
C SER A 167 -2.42 -4.48 -10.70
N VAL A 168 -2.70 -3.24 -10.29
CA VAL A 168 -3.98 -2.88 -9.66
C VAL A 168 -5.04 -2.78 -10.75
N GLU A 169 -5.64 -3.92 -11.07
CA GLU A 169 -6.68 -4.16 -12.08
C GLU A 169 -7.62 -5.25 -11.54
N ASP A 170 -8.51 -5.80 -12.37
CA ASP A 170 -9.62 -6.69 -12.00
C ASP A 170 -9.18 -7.84 -11.08
N GLU A 171 -8.10 -8.57 -11.39
CA GLU A 171 -7.61 -9.65 -10.52
C GLU A 171 -7.18 -9.18 -9.12
N PHE A 172 -6.56 -8.00 -9.02
CA PHE A 172 -6.18 -7.42 -7.74
C PHE A 172 -7.44 -7.05 -6.95
N LEU A 173 -8.41 -6.46 -7.64
CA LEU A 173 -9.66 -6.03 -7.03
C LEU A 173 -10.47 -7.23 -6.53
N GLU A 174 -10.59 -8.28 -7.33
CA GLU A 174 -11.25 -9.53 -6.95
C GLU A 174 -10.53 -10.24 -5.79
N HIS A 175 -9.20 -10.19 -5.76
CA HIS A 175 -8.43 -10.78 -4.67
C HIS A 175 -8.72 -10.09 -3.33
N TYR A 176 -8.64 -8.75 -3.26
CA TYR A 176 -8.75 -7.99 -2.01
C TYR A 176 -10.18 -7.58 -1.63
N PHE A 177 -11.04 -7.32 -2.60
CA PHE A 177 -12.38 -6.77 -2.38
C PHE A 177 -13.50 -7.76 -2.73
N LYS A 178 -13.22 -8.88 -3.43
CA LYS A 178 -14.26 -9.80 -3.95
C LYS A 178 -15.29 -9.08 -4.84
N ASP A 179 -14.78 -8.08 -5.53
CA ASP A 179 -15.50 -7.15 -6.39
C ASP A 179 -14.47 -6.53 -7.34
N ASP A 180 -14.70 -6.62 -8.65
CA ASP A 180 -13.92 -6.00 -9.72
C ASP A 180 -14.78 -5.03 -10.58
N ASP A 181 -16.09 -4.96 -10.33
CA ASP A 181 -17.06 -4.14 -11.09
C ASP A 181 -17.18 -2.70 -10.55
N GLY A 182 -16.37 -2.34 -9.55
CA GLY A 182 -16.36 -1.03 -8.92
C GLY A 182 -15.74 0.09 -9.77
N ILE A 183 -15.67 1.30 -9.20
CA ILE A 183 -15.06 2.45 -9.90
C ILE A 183 -13.59 2.57 -9.49
N LEU A 184 -12.68 2.25 -10.42
CA LEU A 184 -11.25 2.46 -10.23
C LEU A 184 -10.77 3.78 -10.84
N PHE A 185 -10.08 4.59 -10.04
CA PHE A 185 -9.30 5.75 -10.49
C PHE A 185 -7.83 5.51 -10.23
N LYS A 186 -7.00 5.85 -11.21
CA LYS A 186 -5.57 6.05 -11.03
C LYS A 186 -5.32 7.53 -10.73
N CYS A 187 -4.71 7.81 -9.58
CA CYS A 187 -4.38 9.15 -9.14
C CYS A 187 -2.94 9.47 -9.55
N ASP A 188 -2.77 9.75 -10.85
CA ASP A 188 -1.50 10.08 -11.48
C ASP A 188 -1.76 11.14 -12.56
N PRO A 189 -1.30 12.40 -12.37
CA PRO A 189 -1.57 13.49 -13.30
C PRO A 189 -1.10 13.21 -14.72
N VAL A 190 -1.92 13.59 -15.70
CA VAL A 190 -1.58 13.47 -17.12
C VAL A 190 -0.58 14.56 -17.48
N TRP A 191 0.70 14.21 -17.58
CA TRP A 191 1.76 15.15 -17.91
C TRP A 191 1.55 15.80 -19.28
N GLY A 192 1.52 17.14 -19.31
CA GLY A 192 1.27 17.91 -20.53
C GLY A 192 -0.20 18.18 -20.82
N TYR A 193 -1.13 17.69 -19.99
CA TYR A 193 -2.52 18.14 -20.03
C TYR A 193 -2.59 19.64 -19.81
N LYS A 194 -3.37 20.33 -20.65
CA LYS A 194 -3.62 21.77 -20.50
C LYS A 194 -4.84 21.95 -19.65
N GLU A 195 -4.68 22.65 -18.52
CA GLU A 195 -5.79 23.04 -17.67
C GLU A 195 -6.86 23.77 -18.48
N GLN A 196 -8.12 23.43 -18.19
CA GLN A 196 -9.25 23.98 -18.91
C GLN A 196 -9.56 25.39 -18.41
N PRO A 197 -10.02 26.30 -19.28
CA PRO A 197 -10.51 27.60 -18.85
C PRO A 197 -11.59 27.45 -17.76
N ASP A 198 -11.62 28.38 -16.81
CA ASP A 198 -12.62 28.47 -15.73
C ASP A 198 -12.57 27.37 -14.64
N CYS A 199 -11.62 26.44 -14.70
CA CYS A 199 -11.36 25.52 -13.59
C CYS A 199 -10.55 26.19 -12.47
N PRO A 200 -10.87 25.93 -11.17
CA PRO A 200 -10.00 26.32 -10.06
C PRO A 200 -8.60 25.72 -10.19
N GLU A 201 -7.58 26.43 -9.69
CA GLU A 201 -6.22 25.91 -9.64
C GLU A 201 -6.17 24.68 -8.71
N GLY A 202 -5.87 23.51 -9.28
CA GLY A 202 -5.71 22.26 -8.54
C GLY A 202 -4.25 21.86 -8.36
N ASP A 203 -3.93 21.20 -7.26
CA ASP A 203 -2.59 20.65 -7.02
C ASP A 203 -2.54 19.14 -7.31
N LYS A 204 -2.34 18.77 -8.59
CA LYS A 204 -2.14 17.35 -8.98
C LYS A 204 -3.32 16.48 -8.49
N ALA A 205 -3.10 15.20 -8.16
CA ALA A 205 -4.14 14.32 -7.64
C ALA A 205 -4.29 14.44 -6.10
N SER A 206 -4.38 15.66 -5.56
CA SER A 206 -4.41 15.95 -4.11
C SER A 206 -5.77 15.82 -3.43
N LEU A 207 -6.81 15.42 -4.15
CA LEU A 207 -8.20 15.38 -3.68
C LEU A 207 -8.79 16.73 -3.28
N GLN A 208 -8.26 17.83 -3.81
CA GLN A 208 -8.92 19.12 -3.72
C GLN A 208 -10.25 19.12 -4.49
N TYR A 209 -11.26 19.78 -3.94
CA TYR A 209 -12.52 19.99 -4.63
C TYR A 209 -12.38 21.17 -5.62
N LEU A 210 -12.50 20.87 -6.91
CA LEU A 210 -12.34 21.81 -8.02
C LEU A 210 -13.69 22.20 -8.65
N GLY A 211 -14.78 22.03 -7.90
CA GLY A 211 -16.14 22.26 -8.38
C GLY A 211 -16.80 21.02 -8.99
N PRO A 212 -18.02 21.18 -9.54
CA PRO A 212 -18.87 20.06 -9.97
C PRO A 212 -18.59 19.54 -11.38
N ASP A 213 -17.74 20.21 -12.16
CA ASP A 213 -17.45 19.83 -13.54
C ASP A 213 -16.27 18.86 -13.61
N SER A 214 -16.53 17.67 -14.15
CA SER A 214 -15.50 16.62 -14.35
C SER A 214 -14.32 17.07 -15.20
N ILE A 215 -14.49 18.07 -16.07
CA ILE A 215 -13.41 18.55 -16.94
C ILE A 215 -12.22 19.12 -16.15
N CYS A 216 -12.46 19.60 -14.92
CA CYS A 216 -11.43 20.11 -14.01
C CYS A 216 -10.59 19.01 -13.36
N TYR A 217 -11.00 17.74 -13.46
CA TYR A 217 -10.34 16.60 -12.84
C TYR A 217 -9.61 15.71 -13.87
N GLN A 218 -10.00 15.76 -15.15
CA GLN A 218 -9.48 14.88 -16.23
C GLN A 218 -7.95 14.98 -16.45
N GLY A 219 -7.34 16.10 -16.10
CA GLY A 219 -5.87 16.27 -16.16
C GLY A 219 -5.11 15.71 -14.96
N LEU A 220 -5.81 15.40 -13.88
CA LEU A 220 -5.25 15.09 -12.56
C LEU A 220 -5.46 13.61 -12.20
N TYR A 221 -6.52 13.00 -12.72
CA TYR A 221 -6.89 11.61 -12.48
C TYR A 221 -7.16 10.91 -13.81
N GLU A 222 -7.01 9.59 -13.80
CA GLU A 222 -7.41 8.72 -14.91
C GLU A 222 -8.46 7.74 -14.38
N VAL A 223 -9.68 7.79 -14.93
CA VAL A 223 -10.71 6.77 -14.64
C VAL A 223 -10.37 5.51 -15.43
N LYS A 224 -10.34 4.35 -14.76
CA LYS A 224 -10.04 3.05 -15.37
C LYS A 224 -11.29 2.24 -15.71
N SER A 225 -12.43 2.62 -15.13
CA SER A 225 -13.76 2.11 -15.46
C SER A 225 -14.45 3.01 -16.50
N ASP A 226 -15.57 2.55 -17.06
CA ASP A 226 -16.34 3.29 -18.08
C ASP A 226 -17.08 4.53 -17.53
N PHE A 227 -17.15 4.69 -16.21
CA PHE A 227 -17.89 5.75 -15.52
C PHE A 227 -17.23 6.09 -14.18
N GLY A 228 -17.69 7.16 -13.51
CA GLY A 228 -17.32 7.40 -12.10
C GLY A 228 -16.98 8.83 -11.70
N TRP A 229 -16.77 9.74 -12.66
CA TRP A 229 -16.30 11.11 -12.37
C TRP A 229 -17.10 11.84 -11.28
N GLN A 230 -18.42 11.72 -11.31
CA GLN A 230 -19.28 12.35 -10.30
C GLN A 230 -19.07 11.79 -8.89
N LYS A 231 -18.66 10.52 -8.76
CA LYS A 231 -18.32 9.91 -7.47
C LYS A 231 -16.98 10.39 -6.93
N LEU A 232 -15.99 10.62 -7.78
CA LEU A 232 -14.74 11.28 -7.37
C LEU A 232 -15.00 12.72 -6.91
N ILE A 233 -15.82 13.45 -7.65
CA ILE A 233 -16.22 14.83 -7.30
C ILE A 233 -16.95 14.85 -5.94
N GLU A 234 -17.88 13.92 -5.72
CA GLU A 234 -18.55 13.72 -4.43
C GLU A 234 -17.54 13.48 -3.29
N LEU A 235 -16.58 12.56 -3.48
CA LEU A 235 -15.52 12.31 -2.50
C LEU A 235 -14.72 13.57 -2.17
N THR A 236 -14.22 14.28 -3.19
CA THR A 236 -13.44 15.51 -2.97
C THR A 236 -14.28 16.58 -2.28
N LYS A 237 -15.55 16.75 -2.65
CA LYS A 237 -16.44 17.71 -2.01
C LYS A 237 -16.66 17.38 -0.53
N VAL A 238 -17.01 16.14 -0.21
CA VAL A 238 -17.22 15.71 1.18
C VAL A 238 -15.93 15.87 1.99
N LEU A 239 -14.79 15.43 1.45
CA LEU A 239 -13.49 15.59 2.11
C LEU A 239 -13.18 17.06 2.44
N ASN A 240 -13.44 17.99 1.52
CA ASN A 240 -13.05 19.40 1.68
C ASN A 240 -14.09 20.24 2.42
N GLU A 241 -15.39 19.94 2.31
CA GLU A 241 -16.47 20.78 2.82
C GLU A 241 -17.24 20.15 4.00
N GLN A 242 -17.28 18.81 4.10
CA GLN A 242 -18.08 18.06 5.09
C GLN A 242 -17.29 16.83 5.62
N PRO A 243 -16.06 17.02 6.14
CA PRO A 243 -15.19 15.91 6.52
C PRO A 243 -15.79 15.00 7.61
N GLU A 244 -16.74 15.50 8.39
CA GLU A 244 -17.49 14.73 9.40
C GLU A 244 -18.41 13.65 8.81
N LYS A 245 -18.65 13.65 7.49
CA LYS A 245 -19.44 12.64 6.78
C LYS A 245 -18.60 11.70 5.93
N LEU A 246 -17.28 11.87 5.95
CA LEU A 246 -16.37 11.19 5.03
C LEU A 246 -16.36 9.66 5.25
N ASP A 247 -16.53 9.21 6.49
CA ASP A 247 -16.59 7.81 6.88
C ASP A 247 -17.71 7.01 6.20
N SER A 248 -18.78 7.69 5.76
CA SER A 248 -19.88 7.07 5.02
C SER A 248 -19.53 6.70 3.56
N ILE A 249 -18.47 7.27 2.99
CA ILE A 249 -18.10 7.07 1.58
C ILE A 249 -16.62 6.75 1.36
N PHE A 250 -15.81 6.71 2.42
CA PHE A 250 -14.37 6.51 2.33
C PHE A 250 -13.85 5.73 3.54
N ASN A 251 -13.02 4.73 3.29
CA ASN A 251 -12.40 3.95 4.35
C ASN A 251 -11.30 4.78 5.03
N ILE A 252 -11.68 5.47 6.11
CA ILE A 252 -10.79 6.36 6.87
C ILE A 252 -9.55 5.62 7.35
N ASP A 253 -9.71 4.44 7.93
CA ASP A 253 -8.59 3.74 8.56
C ASP A 253 -7.55 3.26 7.53
N GLN A 254 -7.98 2.78 6.36
CA GLN A 254 -7.06 2.48 5.25
C GLN A 254 -6.32 3.73 4.77
N ALA A 255 -6.96 4.89 4.77
CA ALA A 255 -6.28 6.15 4.46
C ALA A 255 -5.26 6.52 5.53
N LEU A 256 -5.56 6.33 6.82
CA LEU A 256 -4.60 6.53 7.90
C LEU A 256 -3.40 5.58 7.77
N TRP A 257 -3.62 4.32 7.42
CA TRP A 257 -2.55 3.34 7.13
C TRP A 257 -1.67 3.80 5.97
N MET A 258 -2.25 4.21 4.84
CA MET A 258 -1.51 4.74 3.70
C MET A 258 -0.63 5.94 4.10
N LEU A 259 -1.20 6.89 4.85
CA LEU A 259 -0.48 8.08 5.29
C LEU A 259 0.66 7.72 6.27
N ALA A 260 0.39 6.83 7.23
CA ALA A 260 1.38 6.37 8.20
C ALA A 260 2.54 5.65 7.50
N PHE A 261 2.23 4.73 6.60
CA PHE A 261 3.20 4.02 5.77
C PHE A 261 4.08 4.99 4.98
N ASN A 262 3.48 5.95 4.26
CA ASN A 262 4.23 6.91 3.47
C ASN A 262 5.19 7.76 4.31
N ILE A 263 4.81 8.07 5.55
CA ILE A 263 5.61 8.87 6.47
C ILE A 263 6.72 8.08 7.15
N VAL A 264 6.47 6.83 7.54
CA VAL A 264 7.48 5.98 8.18
C VAL A 264 8.60 5.68 7.18
N LEU A 265 8.26 5.23 5.97
CA LEU A 265 9.23 4.87 4.93
C LEU A 265 9.78 6.07 4.17
N VAL A 266 9.34 7.30 4.46
CA VAL A 266 9.68 8.50 3.68
C VAL A 266 9.40 8.28 2.18
N ASN A 267 8.22 7.71 1.88
CA ASN A 267 7.71 7.57 0.54
C ASN A 267 7.07 8.89 0.10
N LEU A 268 7.88 9.79 -0.45
CA LEU A 268 7.44 11.12 -0.88
C LEU A 268 7.05 11.17 -2.37
N ASP A 269 7.32 10.13 -3.16
CA ASP A 269 6.75 10.03 -4.51
C ASP A 269 5.36 9.40 -4.44
N SER A 270 4.49 10.02 -3.64
CA SER A 270 3.19 9.50 -3.23
C SER A 270 2.20 10.66 -3.01
N TYR A 271 1.00 10.37 -2.49
CA TYR A 271 0.07 11.39 -2.01
C TYR A 271 0.74 12.41 -1.06
N THR A 272 1.61 11.92 -0.17
CA THR A 272 2.21 12.74 0.90
C THR A 272 3.18 13.80 0.38
N GLY A 273 3.87 13.54 -0.72
CA GLY A 273 4.91 14.45 -1.21
C GLY A 273 4.44 15.44 -2.26
N ARG A 274 5.40 15.98 -3.02
CA ARG A 274 5.19 17.14 -3.89
C ARG A 274 4.18 16.93 -5.00
N PHE A 275 4.12 15.73 -5.58
CA PHE A 275 3.29 15.47 -6.77
C PHE A 275 1.90 14.91 -6.46
N CYS A 276 1.61 14.57 -5.21
CA CYS A 276 0.31 14.02 -4.78
C CYS A 276 -0.20 12.91 -5.71
N HIS A 277 0.64 11.94 -6.05
CA HIS A 277 0.33 10.91 -7.05
C HIS A 277 0.68 9.52 -6.55
N ASN A 278 0.73 8.54 -7.43
CA ASN A 278 1.15 7.17 -7.13
C ASN A 278 0.25 6.44 -6.12
N TYR A 279 -1.06 6.59 -6.31
CA TYR A 279 -2.06 5.77 -5.62
C TYR A 279 -3.28 5.57 -6.54
N TYR A 280 -4.12 4.60 -6.19
CA TYR A 280 -5.45 4.42 -6.79
C TYR A 280 -6.52 4.70 -5.75
N LEU A 281 -7.72 4.98 -6.25
CA LEU A 281 -8.95 4.96 -5.47
C LEU A 281 -9.89 3.96 -6.12
N TYR A 282 -10.23 2.92 -5.37
CA TYR A 282 -11.24 1.97 -5.78
C TYR A 282 -12.52 2.20 -4.99
N ARG A 283 -13.65 2.45 -5.67
CA ARG A 283 -14.96 2.51 -5.03
C ARG A 283 -15.64 1.17 -5.18
N ASP A 284 -15.88 0.50 -4.06
CA ASP A 284 -16.60 -0.77 -4.03
C ASP A 284 -18.09 -0.60 -4.40
N LYS A 285 -18.79 -1.72 -4.60
CA LYS A 285 -20.24 -1.75 -4.86
C LYS A 285 -21.10 -1.18 -3.72
N GLU A 286 -20.62 -1.23 -2.48
CA GLU A 286 -21.29 -0.65 -1.30
C GLU A 286 -21.13 0.87 -1.24
N GLY A 287 -20.24 1.41 -2.07
CA GLY A 287 -20.07 2.81 -2.34
C GLY A 287 -18.96 3.51 -1.57
N VAL A 288 -18.05 2.75 -0.98
CA VAL A 288 -16.91 3.21 -0.21
C VAL A 288 -15.65 3.22 -1.06
N PHE A 289 -14.92 4.33 -1.00
CA PHE A 289 -13.62 4.46 -1.61
C PHE A 289 -12.51 3.87 -0.72
N HIS A 290 -11.59 3.15 -1.35
CA HIS A 290 -10.42 2.49 -0.77
C HIS A 290 -9.16 3.02 -1.43
N PRO A 291 -8.22 3.63 -0.67
CA PRO A 291 -6.93 4.03 -1.21
C PRO A 291 -6.03 2.81 -1.38
N ILE A 292 -5.36 2.70 -2.54
CA ILE A 292 -4.40 1.62 -2.83
C ILE A 292 -3.09 2.26 -3.23
N VAL A 293 -2.01 1.89 -2.54
CA VAL A 293 -0.68 2.44 -2.80
C VAL A 293 -0.07 1.89 -4.08
N TRP A 294 0.71 2.70 -4.80
CA TRP A 294 1.31 2.30 -6.08
C TRP A 294 2.70 2.93 -6.30
N ASP A 295 3.44 2.42 -7.29
CA ASP A 295 4.76 2.89 -7.77
C ASP A 295 5.78 3.22 -6.66
N MET A 296 6.26 2.16 -5.99
CA MET A 296 7.07 2.25 -4.76
C MET A 296 8.58 2.31 -4.99
N ASN A 297 9.06 2.48 -6.22
CA ASN A 297 10.50 2.47 -6.51
C ASN A 297 11.27 3.64 -5.87
N LEU A 298 10.59 4.75 -5.58
CA LEU A 298 11.18 5.94 -4.96
C LEU A 298 10.88 6.11 -3.46
N SER A 299 10.38 5.06 -2.80
CA SER A 299 10.28 5.00 -1.34
C SER A 299 11.67 5.00 -0.67
N PHE A 300 11.73 4.97 0.67
CA PHE A 300 13.00 5.03 1.42
C PHE A 300 13.88 6.21 0.97
N GLY A 301 13.29 7.40 0.84
CA GLY A 301 13.99 8.63 0.46
C GLY A 301 14.54 8.67 -0.97
N GLY A 302 14.07 7.78 -1.87
CA GLY A 302 14.41 7.83 -3.30
C GLY A 302 13.93 9.11 -3.98
N PHE A 303 12.77 9.62 -3.55
CA PHE A 303 12.26 10.95 -3.84
C PHE A 303 12.29 11.85 -2.60
N ARG A 304 12.75 13.10 -2.77
CA ARG A 304 13.16 13.98 -1.67
C ARG A 304 12.29 15.23 -1.53
N TYR A 305 11.09 15.27 -2.10
CA TYR A 305 10.25 16.47 -2.07
C TYR A 305 8.92 16.18 -1.37
N ASP A 306 8.76 16.70 -0.16
CA ASP A 306 7.52 16.66 0.59
C ASP A 306 6.47 17.65 0.08
N GLY A 307 6.89 18.65 -0.71
CA GLY A 307 6.02 19.70 -1.25
C GLY A 307 5.92 20.95 -0.37
N SER A 308 6.60 21.00 0.78
CA SER A 308 6.60 22.18 1.68
C SER A 308 7.56 23.27 1.20
N LYS A 309 8.66 22.88 0.53
CA LYS A 309 9.67 23.80 0.00
C LYS A 309 10.09 23.46 -1.42
N GLY A 310 10.69 24.43 -2.12
CA GLY A 310 11.10 24.30 -3.52
C GLY A 310 12.35 23.44 -3.76
N SER A 311 13.17 23.21 -2.73
CA SER A 311 14.41 22.43 -2.78
C SER A 311 14.22 21.00 -2.27
N PRO A 312 15.05 20.03 -2.72
CA PRO A 312 15.01 18.69 -2.16
C PRO A 312 15.41 18.69 -0.68
N LEU A 313 14.85 17.77 0.09
CA LEU A 313 15.25 17.50 1.47
C LEU A 313 16.68 16.94 1.52
N THR A 314 17.45 17.37 2.53
CA THR A 314 18.72 16.75 2.89
C THR A 314 18.50 15.36 3.50
N ASN A 315 19.58 14.60 3.71
CA ASN A 315 19.48 13.30 4.40
C ASN A 315 18.92 13.48 5.82
N GLU A 316 19.43 14.49 6.55
CA GLU A 316 18.99 14.82 7.91
C GLU A 316 17.51 15.22 7.95
N GLU A 317 17.04 16.02 6.99
CA GLU A 317 15.63 16.43 6.93
C GLU A 317 14.69 15.25 6.65
N MET A 318 15.13 14.26 5.85
CA MET A 318 14.35 13.02 5.65
C MET A 318 14.36 12.13 6.90
N GLN A 319 15.52 11.98 7.55
CA GLN A 319 15.65 11.23 8.81
C GLN A 319 14.77 11.83 9.91
N THR A 320 14.65 13.15 9.95
CA THR A 320 13.88 13.88 10.97
C THR A 320 12.53 14.42 10.46
N LEU A 321 12.01 13.88 9.34
CA LEU A 321 10.77 14.33 8.73
C LEU A 321 9.59 14.26 9.73
N SER A 322 8.96 15.39 10.04
CA SER A 322 7.84 15.41 10.97
C SER A 322 6.73 14.42 10.55
N PRO A 323 6.21 13.57 11.46
CA PRO A 323 5.08 12.71 11.14
C PRO A 323 3.78 13.50 10.91
N PHE A 324 3.81 14.82 11.11
CA PHE A 324 2.69 15.72 10.90
C PHE A 324 2.98 16.79 9.84
N VAL A 325 3.84 16.46 8.86
CA VAL A 325 4.04 17.30 7.67
C VAL A 325 2.68 17.62 7.04
N HIS A 326 2.52 18.84 6.50
CA HIS A 326 1.27 19.42 5.99
C HIS A 326 0.18 19.71 7.02
N TYR A 327 -0.01 18.86 8.03
CA TYR A 327 -1.04 19.05 9.05
C TYR A 327 -0.81 20.29 9.91
N LYS A 328 0.39 20.47 10.47
CA LYS A 328 0.68 21.58 11.39
C LYS A 328 0.52 22.95 10.73
N GLU A 329 0.85 23.04 9.44
CA GLU A 329 0.75 24.27 8.64
C GLU A 329 -0.63 24.45 8.02
N LYS A 330 -1.54 23.47 8.20
CA LYS A 330 -2.87 23.44 7.57
C LYS A 330 -2.79 23.64 6.06
N ASN A 331 -1.91 22.88 5.40
CA ASN A 331 -1.69 22.99 3.97
C ASN A 331 -2.96 22.59 3.19
N GLU A 332 -3.68 23.58 2.65
CA GLU A 332 -4.92 23.41 1.87
C GLU A 332 -4.73 22.59 0.59
N LYS A 333 -3.48 22.39 0.14
CA LYS A 333 -3.14 21.49 -0.98
C LYS A 333 -3.04 20.02 -0.56
N ARG A 334 -3.30 19.69 0.70
CA ARG A 334 -3.25 18.32 1.24
C ARG A 334 -4.50 18.01 2.08
N PRO A 335 -5.72 18.17 1.51
CA PRO A 335 -6.97 18.08 2.26
C PRO A 335 -7.14 16.74 3.01
N LEU A 336 -6.68 15.62 2.44
CA LEU A 336 -6.73 14.32 3.11
C LEU A 336 -5.94 14.32 4.43
N ILE A 337 -4.72 14.85 4.44
CA ILE A 337 -3.89 14.89 5.65
C ILE A 337 -4.46 15.90 6.63
N THR A 338 -4.81 17.10 6.17
CA THR A 338 -5.25 18.17 7.06
C THR A 338 -6.58 17.85 7.73
N ASN A 339 -7.52 17.26 7.00
CA ASN A 339 -8.89 17.07 7.49
C ASN A 339 -9.01 15.79 8.32
N LEU A 340 -8.31 14.70 7.94
CA LEU A 340 -8.29 13.49 8.79
C LEU A 340 -7.56 13.73 10.11
N LEU A 341 -6.38 14.38 10.08
CA LEU A 341 -5.61 14.60 11.31
C LEU A 341 -6.16 15.76 12.17
N ALA A 342 -7.15 16.51 11.68
CA ALA A 342 -7.90 17.48 12.49
C ALA A 342 -8.81 16.79 13.51
N ASP A 343 -9.29 15.58 13.21
CA ASP A 343 -10.03 14.76 14.15
C ASP A 343 -9.09 14.16 15.22
N GLY A 344 -9.49 14.29 16.48
CA GLY A 344 -8.68 13.88 17.63
C GLY A 344 -8.42 12.38 17.68
N LEU A 345 -9.44 11.57 17.39
CA LEU A 345 -9.39 10.11 17.41
C LEU A 345 -8.57 9.61 16.22
N TYR A 346 -8.87 10.08 15.00
CA TYR A 346 -8.14 9.66 13.80
C TYR A 346 -6.66 10.00 13.86
N ARG A 347 -6.30 11.15 14.44
CA ARG A 347 -4.90 11.50 14.68
C ARG A 347 -4.21 10.55 15.67
N LYS A 348 -4.90 10.06 16.69
CA LYS A 348 -4.34 9.07 17.63
C LYS A 348 -4.23 7.69 17.00
N MET A 349 -5.21 7.27 16.18
CA MET A 349 -5.14 6.05 15.38
C MET A 349 -3.96 6.10 14.39
N TYR A 350 -3.77 7.22 13.69
CA TYR A 350 -2.59 7.44 12.85
C TYR A 350 -1.25 7.28 13.59
N VAL A 351 -1.16 7.80 14.82
CA VAL A 351 0.02 7.62 15.68
C VAL A 351 0.19 6.15 16.09
N ALA A 352 -0.91 5.44 16.36
CA ALA A 352 -0.88 4.01 16.65
C ALA A 352 -0.35 3.21 15.43
N HIS A 353 -0.83 3.51 14.22
CA HIS A 353 -0.36 2.89 12.97
C HIS A 353 1.13 3.08 12.74
N ILE A 354 1.65 4.29 12.98
CA ILE A 354 3.10 4.55 12.95
C ILE A 354 3.83 3.64 13.95
N ARG A 355 3.32 3.52 15.18
CA ARG A 355 3.92 2.68 16.22
C ARG A 355 3.93 1.21 15.78
N THR A 356 2.84 0.69 15.24
CA THR A 356 2.74 -0.68 14.74
C THR A 356 3.78 -0.95 13.65
N ILE A 357 3.88 -0.07 12.64
CA ILE A 357 4.88 -0.24 11.57
C ILE A 357 6.31 -0.24 12.13
N LEU A 358 6.60 0.64 13.09
CA LEU A 358 7.92 0.71 13.73
C LEU A 358 8.25 -0.57 14.50
N ASN A 359 7.31 -1.08 15.29
CA ASN A 359 7.48 -2.29 16.08
C ASN A 359 7.65 -3.53 15.20
N ASP A 360 6.86 -3.66 14.14
CA ASP A 360 6.85 -4.83 13.26
C ASP A 360 8.13 -4.97 12.42
N TYR A 361 8.75 -3.85 12.02
CA TYR A 361 9.86 -3.88 11.06
C TYR A 361 11.13 -3.14 11.46
N PHE A 362 11.02 -2.00 12.14
CA PHE A 362 12.11 -1.02 12.19
C PHE A 362 12.88 -1.01 13.50
N ILE A 363 12.20 -1.16 14.65
CA ILE A 363 12.82 -1.12 15.98
C ILE A 363 13.79 -2.28 16.19
N ASP A 364 13.45 -3.47 15.69
CA ASP A 364 14.26 -4.67 15.82
C ASP A 364 15.13 -4.94 14.58
N SER A 365 15.17 -4.01 13.63
CA SER A 365 15.87 -4.11 12.35
C SER A 365 15.45 -5.29 11.46
N THR A 366 14.21 -5.80 11.60
CA THR A 366 13.66 -6.81 10.67
C THR A 366 13.73 -6.37 9.21
N TYR A 367 13.44 -5.09 8.90
CA TYR A 367 13.55 -4.56 7.54
C TYR A 367 14.96 -4.71 6.95
N LEU A 368 16.00 -4.51 7.77
CA LEU A 368 17.39 -4.52 7.32
C LEU A 368 17.85 -5.94 7.04
N ARG A 369 17.58 -6.89 7.96
CA ARG A 369 17.86 -8.31 7.73
C ARG A 369 17.17 -8.79 6.45
N ARG A 370 15.91 -8.40 6.26
CA ARG A 370 15.16 -8.76 5.07
C ARG A 370 15.74 -8.14 3.79
N ALA A 371 16.20 -6.89 3.86
CA ALA A 371 16.86 -6.21 2.75
C ALA A 371 18.20 -6.89 2.38
N GLU A 372 18.99 -7.30 3.37
CA GLU A 372 20.25 -8.04 3.18
C GLU A 372 20.01 -9.40 2.51
N GLU A 373 19.02 -10.16 2.98
CA GLU A 373 18.62 -11.44 2.36
C GLU A 373 18.26 -11.29 0.88
N ILE A 374 17.45 -10.26 0.56
CA ILE A 374 17.04 -9.99 -0.82
C ILE A 374 18.26 -9.54 -1.63
N GLN A 375 19.11 -8.67 -1.09
CA GLN A 375 20.31 -8.16 -1.77
C GLN A 375 21.27 -9.31 -2.11
N GLU A 376 21.52 -10.23 -1.17
CA GLU A 376 22.36 -11.40 -1.39
C GLU A 376 21.78 -12.30 -2.48
N MET A 377 20.47 -12.54 -2.46
CA MET A 377 19.78 -13.37 -3.43
C MET A 377 19.84 -12.80 -4.86
N ILE A 378 19.70 -11.47 -5.02
CA ILE A 378 19.73 -10.84 -6.34
C ILE A 378 21.14 -10.46 -6.83
N ALA A 379 22.15 -10.45 -5.95
CA ALA A 379 23.50 -9.97 -6.27
C ALA A 379 24.12 -10.60 -7.53
N PRO A 380 24.08 -11.94 -7.74
CA PRO A 380 24.63 -12.54 -8.96
C PRO A 380 23.92 -12.08 -10.24
N PHE A 381 22.63 -11.77 -10.15
CA PHE A 381 21.84 -11.31 -11.30
C PHE A 381 22.13 -9.85 -11.65
N VAL A 382 22.36 -9.00 -10.63
CA VAL A 382 22.77 -7.61 -10.82
C VAL A 382 24.20 -7.54 -11.37
N GLU A 383 25.12 -8.35 -10.87
CA GLU A 383 26.50 -8.39 -11.37
C GLU A 383 26.54 -8.73 -12.87
N ASN A 384 25.77 -9.75 -13.27
CA ASN A 384 25.66 -10.24 -14.65
C ASN A 384 24.80 -9.36 -15.58
N ASP A 385 24.07 -8.37 -15.06
CA ASP A 385 23.27 -7.45 -15.88
C ASP A 385 24.17 -6.45 -16.60
N SER A 386 24.34 -6.61 -17.91
CA SER A 386 25.15 -5.69 -18.74
C SER A 386 24.47 -4.35 -19.02
N ASN A 387 23.15 -4.25 -18.83
CA ASN A 387 22.37 -3.04 -19.11
C ASN A 387 21.94 -2.28 -17.84
N LYS A 388 22.38 -2.74 -16.65
CA LYS A 388 22.09 -2.11 -15.36
C LYS A 388 22.33 -0.60 -15.39
N LEU A 389 21.43 0.14 -14.73
CA LEU A 389 21.49 1.61 -14.70
C LEU A 389 22.57 2.16 -13.76
N TYR A 390 23.10 1.30 -12.87
CA TYR A 390 24.10 1.62 -11.85
C TYR A 390 25.17 0.55 -11.84
N ASP A 391 26.40 0.92 -11.50
CA ASP A 391 27.44 -0.10 -11.32
C ASP A 391 27.14 -1.01 -10.11
N TYR A 392 27.83 -2.15 -10.08
CA TYR A 392 27.63 -3.14 -9.02
C TYR A 392 28.08 -2.64 -7.64
N GLU A 393 29.01 -1.68 -7.59
CA GLU A 393 29.47 -1.12 -6.33
C GLU A 393 28.39 -0.23 -5.69
N ALA A 394 27.70 0.59 -6.48
CA ALA A 394 26.54 1.37 -6.07
C ALA A 394 25.42 0.49 -5.55
N PHE A 395 25.16 -0.66 -6.19
CA PHE A 395 24.21 -1.66 -5.72
C PHE A 395 24.54 -2.18 -4.32
N ARG A 396 25.78 -2.64 -4.10
CA ARG A 396 26.20 -3.15 -2.79
C ARG A 396 26.14 -2.07 -1.71
N LYS A 397 26.56 -0.85 -2.04
CA LYS A 397 26.64 0.26 -1.08
C LYS A 397 25.29 0.88 -0.74
N ASN A 398 24.32 0.93 -1.67
CA ASN A 398 23.10 1.71 -1.44
C ASN A 398 22.11 1.11 -0.45
N LEU A 399 22.39 -0.09 0.07
CA LEU A 399 21.74 -0.54 1.29
C LEU A 399 22.18 0.30 2.50
N HIS A 400 23.47 0.63 2.61
CA HIS A 400 24.08 1.22 3.80
C HIS A 400 24.41 2.71 3.68
N GLU A 401 24.66 3.22 2.47
CA GLU A 401 25.08 4.60 2.25
C GLU A 401 24.56 5.23 0.95
N THR A 402 24.63 6.55 0.88
CA THR A 402 24.13 7.32 -0.26
C THR A 402 24.90 6.99 -1.54
N ALA A 403 24.17 6.60 -2.59
CA ALA A 403 24.73 6.35 -3.92
C ALA A 403 24.26 7.41 -4.93
N LYS A 404 25.02 7.57 -6.01
CA LYS A 404 24.65 8.44 -7.13
C LYS A 404 23.77 7.71 -8.13
N ALA A 405 22.69 8.35 -8.53
CA ALA A 405 21.83 7.93 -9.63
C ALA A 405 21.68 9.11 -10.61
N ASP A 406 22.56 9.16 -11.61
CA ASP A 406 22.74 10.32 -12.48
C ASP A 406 22.97 11.61 -11.65
N LYS A 407 22.10 12.62 -11.76
CA LYS A 407 22.20 13.88 -11.02
C LYS A 407 21.64 13.81 -9.60
N ALA A 408 20.95 12.72 -9.25
CA ALA A 408 20.36 12.53 -7.94
C ALA A 408 21.31 11.81 -6.97
N SER A 409 21.25 12.19 -5.69
CA SER A 409 21.81 11.41 -4.59
C SER A 409 20.68 10.60 -3.95
N ILE A 410 20.77 9.29 -3.96
CA ILE A 410 19.78 8.38 -3.36
C ILE A 410 20.35 7.89 -2.04
N ILE A 411 19.68 8.23 -0.93
CA ILE A 411 20.14 7.88 0.43
C ILE A 411 20.21 6.35 0.60
N GLY A 412 21.10 5.84 1.44
CA GLY A 412 21.08 4.42 1.79
C GLY A 412 19.80 4.04 2.55
N ILE A 413 19.30 2.81 2.42
CA ILE A 413 18.09 2.38 3.16
C ILE A 413 18.38 2.36 4.67
N GLU A 414 19.48 1.77 5.12
CA GLU A 414 19.92 1.79 6.52
C GLU A 414 20.32 3.22 6.95
N GLU A 415 21.04 3.96 6.09
CA GLU A 415 21.44 5.36 6.35
C GLU A 415 20.21 6.21 6.67
N LEU A 416 19.10 6.00 5.96
CA LEU A 416 17.83 6.66 6.25
C LEU A 416 17.19 6.09 7.52
N MET A 417 16.95 4.78 7.54
CA MET A 417 16.00 4.17 8.47
C MET A 417 16.55 4.05 9.89
N GLY A 418 17.86 3.95 10.10
CA GLY A 418 18.45 3.96 11.45
C GLY A 418 18.10 5.23 12.23
N PRO A 419 18.59 6.42 11.81
CA PRO A 419 18.25 7.69 12.46
C PRO A 419 16.75 8.02 12.42
N ARG A 420 16.03 7.63 11.35
CA ARG A 420 14.59 7.82 11.23
C ARG A 420 13.81 7.06 12.30
N THR A 421 14.18 5.81 12.55
CA THR A 421 13.57 4.97 13.58
C THR A 421 13.78 5.57 14.96
N GLU A 422 15.00 6.03 15.26
CA GLU A 422 15.30 6.70 16.52
C GLU A 422 14.51 8.01 16.68
N TYR A 423 14.40 8.81 15.62
CA TYR A 423 13.59 10.03 15.64
C TYR A 423 12.11 9.73 15.95
N LEU A 424 11.51 8.76 15.25
CA LEU A 424 10.09 8.44 15.42
C LEU A 424 9.80 7.77 16.77
N LYS A 425 10.62 6.80 17.19
CA LYS A 425 10.47 6.12 18.48
C LYS A 425 10.54 7.09 19.67
N ASN A 426 11.37 8.13 19.57
CA ASN A 426 11.51 9.15 20.61
C ASN A 426 10.52 10.33 20.45
N HIS A 427 9.67 10.33 19.43
CA HIS A 427 8.71 11.42 19.21
C HIS A 427 7.71 11.52 20.39
N PRO A 428 7.41 12.72 20.94
CA PRO A 428 6.64 12.88 22.19
C PRO A 428 5.22 12.31 22.24
N LEU A 429 4.63 11.97 21.09
CA LEU A 429 3.33 11.28 20.98
C LEU A 429 3.46 9.78 20.71
N ILE A 430 4.49 9.37 19.96
CA ILE A 430 4.68 7.96 19.58
C ILE A 430 5.23 7.17 20.79
N SER A 431 6.13 7.80 21.56
CA SER A 431 6.73 7.24 22.78
C SER A 431 5.79 7.16 23.98
N LYS A 432 4.57 7.69 23.87
CA LYS A 432 3.57 7.58 24.93
C LYS A 432 3.01 6.16 24.98
N GLU A 433 2.87 5.67 26.19
CA GLU A 433 2.23 4.39 26.49
C GLU A 433 0.75 4.46 26.05
N PRO A 434 0.33 3.57 25.14
CA PRO A 434 -1.06 3.46 24.76
C PRO A 434 -1.88 2.69 25.82
N PRO A 435 -3.21 2.82 25.80
CA PRO A 435 -4.06 1.88 26.54
C PRO A 435 -3.76 0.44 26.12
N ALA A 436 -3.96 -0.51 27.03
CA ALA A 436 -3.92 -1.93 26.69
C ALA A 436 -5.31 -2.44 26.34
N ILE A 437 -5.41 -3.23 25.26
CA ILE A 437 -6.61 -3.99 24.90
C ILE A 437 -6.24 -5.46 25.04
N ASN A 438 -6.61 -6.06 26.17
CA ASN A 438 -6.11 -7.38 26.58
C ASN A 438 -6.91 -8.53 25.98
N GLU A 439 -8.22 -8.37 25.89
CA GLU A 439 -9.14 -9.39 25.36
C GLU A 439 -10.28 -8.67 24.63
N VAL A 440 -10.70 -9.21 23.49
CA VAL A 440 -11.89 -8.76 22.75
C VAL A 440 -12.72 -9.99 22.41
N LYS A 441 -13.99 -9.96 22.79
CA LYS A 441 -14.95 -11.06 22.59
C LYS A 441 -16.26 -10.53 22.06
N HIS A 442 -17.01 -11.38 21.37
CA HIS A 442 -18.40 -11.11 21.08
C HIS A 442 -19.32 -12.22 21.58
N LEU A 443 -20.55 -11.85 21.92
CA LEU A 443 -21.66 -12.76 22.17
C LEU A 443 -22.72 -12.52 21.11
N ASP A 444 -23.09 -13.59 20.41
CA ASP A 444 -24.05 -13.53 19.33
C ASP A 444 -25.46 -13.89 19.83
N TYR A 445 -26.37 -12.92 19.82
CA TYR A 445 -27.77 -13.08 20.22
C TYR A 445 -28.72 -13.00 19.01
N ASP A 446 -29.99 -13.32 19.19
CA ASP A 446 -30.94 -13.38 18.06
C ASP A 446 -31.07 -12.05 17.30
N GLU A 447 -31.10 -10.91 18.00
CA GLU A 447 -31.32 -9.58 17.38
C GLU A 447 -30.11 -8.66 17.43
N ILE A 448 -29.11 -8.97 18.26
CA ILE A 448 -27.95 -8.11 18.51
C ILE A 448 -26.66 -8.94 18.62
N VAL A 449 -25.52 -8.28 18.47
CA VAL A 449 -24.20 -8.80 18.85
C VAL A 449 -23.63 -7.89 19.92
N ALA A 450 -23.32 -8.44 21.09
CA ALA A 450 -22.61 -7.72 22.14
C ALA A 450 -21.10 -7.91 21.97
N VAL A 451 -20.33 -6.83 22.04
CA VAL A 451 -18.87 -6.87 21.94
C VAL A 451 -18.27 -6.29 23.21
N ASN A 452 -17.40 -7.06 23.85
CA ASN A 452 -16.71 -6.66 25.07
C ASN A 452 -15.20 -6.59 24.83
N ALA A 453 -14.56 -5.63 25.48
CA ALA A 453 -13.11 -5.51 25.51
C ALA A 453 -12.59 -5.25 26.93
N THR A 454 -11.56 -5.99 27.35
CA THR A 454 -10.88 -5.75 28.62
C THR A 454 -9.81 -4.69 28.41
N LEU A 455 -10.00 -3.51 28.99
CA LEU A 455 -9.18 -2.32 28.75
C LEU A 455 -8.45 -1.85 30.01
N GLU A 456 -7.18 -1.47 29.85
CA GLU A 456 -6.41 -0.82 30.91
C GLU A 456 -5.86 0.53 30.44
N GLY A 457 -6.01 1.56 31.28
CA GLY A 457 -5.50 2.90 31.00
C GLY A 457 -6.21 3.66 29.87
N ALA A 458 -7.40 3.21 29.47
CA ALA A 458 -8.28 3.91 28.53
C ALA A 458 -9.09 5.01 29.24
N GLU A 459 -9.30 6.14 28.56
CA GLU A 459 -10.25 7.18 28.96
C GLU A 459 -11.57 7.08 28.17
N SER A 460 -11.51 6.56 26.95
CA SER A 460 -12.66 6.26 26.10
C SER A 460 -12.34 5.11 25.15
N ALA A 461 -13.39 4.43 24.67
CA ALA A 461 -13.27 3.32 23.73
C ALA A 461 -14.37 3.35 22.67
N TRP A 462 -14.05 2.84 21.49
CA TRP A 462 -14.88 2.88 20.31
C TRP A 462 -14.89 1.52 19.62
N LEU A 463 -16.09 1.06 19.26
CA LEU A 463 -16.30 -0.11 18.42
C LEU A 463 -16.57 0.35 16.99
N PHE A 464 -15.68 -0.03 16.07
CA PHE A 464 -15.89 0.16 14.64
C PHE A 464 -16.41 -1.15 14.05
N TYR A 465 -17.54 -1.10 13.35
CA TYR A 465 -18.17 -2.29 12.78
C TYR A 465 -18.76 -2.06 11.39
N ARG A 466 -18.95 -3.13 10.63
CA ARG A 466 -19.66 -3.14 9.34
C ARG A 466 -20.31 -4.50 9.10
N TYR A 467 -21.27 -4.55 8.18
CA TYR A 467 -21.92 -5.78 7.75
C TYR A 467 -21.21 -6.31 6.50
N GLY A 468 -20.65 -7.52 6.58
CA GLY A 468 -19.87 -8.11 5.50
C GLY A 468 -18.43 -7.56 5.40
N LYS A 469 -17.79 -7.83 4.25
CA LYS A 469 -16.38 -7.47 3.99
C LYS A 469 -16.18 -6.09 3.38
N LEU A 470 -17.25 -5.47 2.91
CA LEU A 470 -17.25 -4.20 2.19
C LEU A 470 -18.19 -3.20 2.89
N GLY A 471 -18.21 -1.96 2.39
CA GLY A 471 -19.08 -0.92 2.94
C GLY A 471 -18.50 -0.15 4.13
N PRO A 472 -19.22 0.90 4.58
CA PRO A 472 -18.68 1.89 5.47
C PRO A 472 -18.58 1.37 6.90
N TRP A 473 -17.49 1.74 7.57
CA TRP A 473 -17.34 1.51 9.01
C TRP A 473 -18.31 2.42 9.77
N LYS A 474 -19.17 1.81 10.59
CA LYS A 474 -19.97 2.50 11.59
C LYS A 474 -19.20 2.53 12.90
N LYS A 475 -19.42 3.57 13.73
CA LYS A 475 -18.73 3.79 15.00
C LYS A 475 -19.73 3.85 16.15
N LEU A 476 -19.48 3.10 17.23
CA LEU A 476 -20.20 3.16 18.50
C LEU A 476 -19.22 3.45 19.63
N GLU A 477 -19.66 4.20 20.63
CA GLU A 477 -18.95 4.32 21.90
C GLU A 477 -19.13 3.03 22.70
N MET A 478 -18.09 2.60 23.41
CA MET A 478 -18.16 1.50 24.37
C MET A 478 -18.19 2.07 25.79
N PHE A 479 -18.84 1.37 26.72
CA PHE A 479 -19.05 1.83 28.10
C PHE A 479 -18.63 0.77 29.13
N ASP A 480 -18.22 1.21 30.32
CA ASP A 480 -17.95 0.40 31.51
C ASP A 480 -18.90 0.90 32.63
N ASP A 481 -20.18 0.62 32.46
CA ASP A 481 -21.33 1.20 33.15
C ASP A 481 -22.34 0.18 33.72
N SER A 482 -22.03 -1.12 33.76
CA SER A 482 -22.95 -2.22 34.13
C SER A 482 -24.15 -2.39 33.19
N GLY A 483 -24.12 -1.69 32.05
CA GLY A 483 -25.03 -1.80 30.91
C GLY A 483 -24.29 -2.39 29.70
N HIS A 484 -24.89 -2.33 28.50
CA HIS A 484 -24.18 -2.70 27.26
C HIS A 484 -23.47 -4.07 27.23
N ASP A 485 -23.94 -5.03 28.06
CA ASP A 485 -23.37 -6.36 28.28
C ASP A 485 -21.93 -6.38 28.86
N ASP A 486 -21.48 -5.31 29.53
CA ASP A 486 -20.13 -5.14 30.07
C ASP A 486 -19.85 -5.79 31.45
N GLN A 487 -20.82 -6.50 32.03
CA GLN A 487 -20.79 -7.07 33.39
C GLN A 487 -21.01 -6.05 34.53
N MET A 488 -19.95 -5.56 35.18
CA MET A 488 -20.03 -4.64 36.34
C MET A 488 -19.42 -3.29 35.98
N ALA A 489 -20.00 -2.21 36.50
CA ALA A 489 -19.46 -0.87 36.28
C ALA A 489 -18.09 -0.70 36.96
N GLU A 490 -17.19 -0.02 36.26
CA GLU A 490 -15.80 0.26 36.64
C GLU A 490 -14.95 -1.00 36.88
N ASP A 491 -15.24 -2.10 36.17
CA ASP A 491 -14.47 -3.36 36.27
C ASP A 491 -13.37 -3.50 35.21
N GLY A 492 -13.28 -2.55 34.27
CA GLY A 492 -12.33 -2.54 33.16
C GLY A 492 -12.79 -3.33 31.94
N ILE A 493 -14.00 -3.88 31.94
CA ILE A 493 -14.66 -4.48 30.78
C ILE A 493 -15.56 -3.43 30.16
N TRP A 494 -15.32 -3.14 28.89
CA TRP A 494 -16.07 -2.15 28.13
C TRP A 494 -16.95 -2.86 27.12
N GLY A 495 -18.22 -2.50 27.03
CA GLY A 495 -19.22 -3.14 26.17
C GLY A 495 -19.88 -2.18 25.17
N ALA A 496 -20.26 -2.72 24.00
CA ALA A 496 -21.18 -2.08 23.06
C ALA A 496 -22.01 -3.14 22.33
N THR A 497 -23.22 -2.77 21.91
CA THR A 497 -24.13 -3.68 21.20
C THR A 497 -24.37 -3.20 19.76
N ILE A 498 -24.30 -4.15 18.83
CA ILE A 498 -24.58 -3.94 17.41
C ILE A 498 -25.94 -4.58 17.11
N GLU A 499 -26.89 -3.81 16.57
CA GLU A 499 -28.13 -4.37 16.03
C GLU A 499 -27.83 -5.21 14.79
N LYS A 500 -28.44 -6.38 14.66
CA LYS A 500 -28.32 -7.17 13.43
C LYS A 500 -29.18 -6.57 12.33
N ASP A 501 -28.61 -6.50 11.12
CA ASP A 501 -29.38 -6.16 9.93
C ASP A 501 -30.15 -7.40 9.45
N LYS A 502 -31.47 -7.42 9.68
CA LYS A 502 -32.33 -8.57 9.31
C LYS A 502 -32.40 -8.82 7.80
N GLU A 503 -31.94 -7.88 6.98
CA GLU A 503 -31.88 -8.01 5.53
C GLU A 503 -30.50 -8.49 5.04
N ARG A 504 -29.47 -8.50 5.90
CA ARG A 504 -28.11 -8.97 5.58
C ARG A 504 -27.75 -10.19 6.41
N GLU A 505 -27.53 -11.32 5.75
CA GLU A 505 -27.03 -12.55 6.39
C GLU A 505 -25.50 -12.58 6.53
N GLU A 506 -24.81 -11.54 6.07
CA GLU A 506 -23.34 -11.47 6.13
C GLU A 506 -22.83 -11.30 7.56
N PRO A 507 -21.68 -11.91 7.91
CA PRO A 507 -21.11 -11.74 9.25
C PRO A 507 -20.71 -10.30 9.50
N ILE A 508 -20.81 -9.88 10.75
CA ILE A 508 -20.38 -8.56 11.19
C ILE A 508 -18.86 -8.60 11.36
N GLN A 509 -18.16 -7.63 10.77
CA GLN A 509 -16.74 -7.41 10.98
C GLN A 509 -16.54 -6.20 11.86
N TYR A 510 -15.59 -6.28 12.80
CA TYR A 510 -15.34 -5.20 13.74
C TYR A 510 -13.90 -5.14 14.26
N PHE A 511 -13.55 -4.00 14.83
CA PHE A 511 -12.33 -3.78 15.60
C PHE A 511 -12.59 -2.75 16.70
N VAL A 512 -11.76 -2.78 17.74
CA VAL A 512 -11.88 -1.90 18.91
C VAL A 512 -10.75 -0.87 18.89
N VAL A 513 -11.07 0.37 19.26
CA VAL A 513 -10.09 1.44 19.49
C VAL A 513 -10.23 1.94 20.91
N ALA A 514 -9.15 1.87 21.70
CA ALA A 514 -9.09 2.45 23.04
C ALA A 514 -8.13 3.64 23.02
N GLU A 515 -8.54 4.79 23.57
CA GLU A 515 -7.70 5.98 23.65
C GLU A 515 -7.54 6.49 25.07
N ASN A 516 -6.37 7.06 25.35
CA ASN A 516 -6.14 7.89 26.52
C ASN A 516 -5.90 9.34 26.09
N LYS A 517 -5.55 10.21 27.03
CA LYS A 517 -5.25 11.62 26.75
C LYS A 517 -4.29 11.88 25.58
N TYR A 518 -3.32 11.00 25.34
CA TYR A 518 -2.23 11.25 24.39
C TYR A 518 -2.26 10.40 23.13
N THR A 519 -2.72 9.15 23.21
CA THR A 519 -2.61 8.18 22.11
C THR A 519 -3.73 7.14 22.15
N ALA A 520 -3.74 6.24 21.17
CA ALA A 520 -4.68 5.14 21.06
C ALA A 520 -3.96 3.80 20.83
N ALA A 521 -4.69 2.72 21.09
CA ALA A 521 -4.42 1.36 20.65
C ALA A 521 -5.63 0.85 19.84
N LEU A 522 -5.37 -0.08 18.94
CA LEU A 522 -6.40 -0.76 18.16
C LEU A 522 -6.26 -2.27 18.36
N SER A 523 -7.40 -2.98 18.33
CA SER A 523 -7.43 -4.43 18.35
C SER A 523 -8.38 -4.95 17.27
N PRO A 524 -7.89 -5.71 16.26
CA PRO A 524 -6.48 -6.07 16.06
C PRO A 524 -5.58 -4.85 15.79
N GLU A 525 -4.28 -4.96 16.06
CA GLU A 525 -3.33 -3.83 15.85
C GLU A 525 -3.26 -3.39 14.38
N ARG A 526 -3.58 -4.28 13.45
CA ARG A 526 -3.66 -4.02 11.99
C ARG A 526 -5.10 -3.85 11.51
N ALA A 527 -5.94 -3.20 12.32
CA ALA A 527 -7.35 -2.95 12.08
C ALA A 527 -7.67 -2.44 10.66
N SER A 528 -8.91 -2.65 10.21
CA SER A 528 -9.42 -2.43 8.84
C SER A 528 -8.82 -3.34 7.77
N PHE A 529 -7.67 -3.97 8.04
CA PHE A 529 -7.11 -5.07 7.24
C PHE A 529 -7.27 -6.42 7.96
N GLU A 530 -6.83 -6.50 9.21
CA GLU A 530 -7.16 -7.58 10.14
C GLU A 530 -8.38 -7.15 10.98
N VAL A 531 -9.37 -8.02 11.13
CA VAL A 531 -10.63 -7.71 11.83
C VAL A 531 -11.11 -8.92 12.61
N TYR A 532 -11.89 -8.68 13.66
CA TYR A 532 -12.73 -9.73 14.23
C TYR A 532 -13.95 -9.95 13.33
N SER A 533 -14.46 -11.18 13.28
CA SER A 533 -15.69 -11.51 12.58
C SER A 533 -16.60 -12.35 13.45
N THR A 534 -17.91 -12.11 13.39
CA THR A 534 -18.91 -12.98 14.05
C THR A 534 -19.03 -14.36 13.40
N ALA A 535 -18.38 -14.59 12.26
CA ALA A 535 -18.22 -15.93 11.70
C ALA A 535 -17.13 -16.74 12.41
N ASP A 536 -16.21 -16.07 13.11
CA ASP A 536 -15.12 -16.71 13.83
C ASP A 536 -15.56 -16.97 15.28
N ASP A 537 -15.45 -18.22 15.73
CA ASP A 537 -15.82 -18.57 17.10
C ASP A 537 -14.80 -17.97 18.08
N THR A 538 -15.16 -16.85 18.71
CA THR A 538 -14.36 -16.21 19.77
C THR A 538 -14.82 -16.61 21.17
N SER A 539 -15.75 -17.56 21.28
CA SER A 539 -16.29 -18.03 22.55
C SER A 539 -15.36 -19.07 23.20
N THR A 540 -14.36 -18.57 23.93
CA THR A 540 -13.66 -19.36 24.97
C THR A 540 -13.66 -18.67 26.31
#